data_AF-A0A3M0T2L5-F1
#
_entry.id   AF-A0A3M0T2L5-F1
#
_cell.length_a   1.000
_cell.length_b   1.000
_cell.length_c   1.000
_cell.angle_alpha   90.00
_cell.angle_beta   90.00
_cell.angle_gamma   90.00
#
_symmetry.space_group_name_H-M   'P 1'
#
loop_
_entity.id
_entity.type
_entity.pdbx_description
1 polymer ?
#
loop_
_entity_poly.entity_id
_entity_poly.type
_entity_poly.pdbx_seq_one_letter_code
_entity_poly.pdbx_strand_id
1 'polypeptide(L)'
;MKPEFNSFVIADPDKCIGCRSCEIACAAKHREDTQGKTIGTMNNKVTPRLFFVKNKGNVMPVQCRHCEDAPCLNACPVNAIVEKDGSIIINESACIGCQTCTIVCPVGAVSLLPRTQGKVVTGGIQVKVRAAAYKCDLCKEEGGEPACVKECPKEALRLVDPREDKKDRSVKAAMELLNINANL
;
A
#
# COMPACT_ATOMS: atom_id res chain seq x y z
N MET A 1 -15.62 16.20 -4.19
CA MET A 1 -15.62 16.57 -2.76
C MET A 1 -14.39 15.93 -2.13
N LYS A 2 -13.46 16.70 -1.56
CA LYS A 2 -12.24 16.16 -0.94
C LYS A 2 -12.66 15.32 0.29
N PRO A 3 -12.22 14.06 0.43
CA PRO A 3 -12.50 13.29 1.65
C PRO A 3 -11.80 13.94 2.83
N GLU A 4 -12.49 14.00 3.98
CA GLU A 4 -11.99 14.60 5.23
C GLU A 4 -10.88 13.76 5.87
N PHE A 5 -10.90 12.44 5.64
CA PHE A 5 -9.93 11.49 6.17
C PHE A 5 -9.35 10.60 5.06
N ASN A 6 -8.15 10.09 5.29
CA ASN A 6 -7.48 9.22 4.34
C ASN A 6 -7.94 7.77 4.51
N SER A 7 -8.10 7.06 3.39
CA SER A 7 -8.39 5.64 3.41
C SER A 7 -7.12 4.83 3.54
N PHE A 8 -7.21 3.63 4.11
CA PHE A 8 -6.11 2.68 4.16
C PHE A 8 -6.61 1.26 4.19
N VAL A 9 -5.73 0.29 3.94
CA VAL A 9 -6.09 -1.13 4.05
C VAL A 9 -5.59 -1.67 5.38
N ILE A 10 -6.44 -2.44 6.07
CA ILE A 10 -6.08 -3.15 7.30
C ILE A 10 -6.23 -4.66 7.12
N ALA A 11 -5.39 -5.41 7.82
CA ALA A 11 -5.43 -6.87 7.87
C ALA A 11 -5.95 -7.34 9.23
N ASP A 12 -6.79 -8.37 9.21
CA ASP A 12 -7.23 -9.15 10.37
C ASP A 12 -6.27 -10.35 10.53
N PRO A 13 -5.46 -10.39 11.59
CA PRO A 13 -4.50 -11.48 11.81
C PRO A 13 -5.18 -12.82 12.08
N ASP A 14 -6.40 -12.85 12.63
CA ASP A 14 -7.09 -14.10 12.97
C ASP A 14 -7.64 -14.81 11.74
N LYS A 15 -7.92 -14.05 10.67
CA LYS A 15 -8.32 -14.60 9.36
C LYS A 15 -7.14 -14.90 8.44
N CYS A 16 -5.99 -14.27 8.67
CA CYS A 16 -4.88 -14.34 7.73
C CYS A 16 -4.10 -15.66 7.86
N ILE A 17 -4.17 -16.49 6.82
CA ILE A 17 -3.44 -17.76 6.74
C ILE A 17 -2.04 -17.64 6.13
N GLY A 18 -1.58 -16.43 5.82
CA GLY A 18 -0.26 -16.20 5.24
C GLY A 18 -0.07 -16.80 3.84
N CYS A 19 -1.12 -16.93 3.03
CA CYS A 19 -1.06 -17.50 1.68
C CYS A 19 -0.29 -16.65 0.65
N ARG A 20 -0.01 -15.37 0.96
CA ARG A 20 0.75 -14.42 0.13
C ARG A 20 0.10 -14.06 -1.23
N SER A 21 -1.16 -14.44 -1.47
CA SER A 21 -1.89 -14.04 -2.69
C SER A 21 -1.94 -12.52 -2.87
N CYS A 22 -2.06 -11.77 -1.77
CA CYS A 22 -2.06 -10.31 -1.79
C CYS A 22 -0.73 -9.69 -2.26
N GLU A 23 0.43 -10.33 -2.02
CA GLU A 23 1.72 -9.86 -2.54
C GLU A 23 1.79 -10.04 -4.05
N ILE A 24 1.38 -11.22 -4.55
CA ILE A 24 1.38 -11.52 -5.97
C ILE A 24 0.42 -10.59 -6.70
N ALA A 25 -0.79 -10.39 -6.18
CA ALA A 25 -1.77 -9.46 -6.74
C ALA A 25 -1.24 -8.03 -6.79
N CYS A 26 -0.66 -7.56 -5.68
CA CYS A 26 -0.10 -6.22 -5.60
C CYS A 26 1.08 -6.02 -6.57
N ALA A 27 2.01 -6.98 -6.63
CA ALA A 27 3.15 -6.91 -7.53
C ALA A 27 2.72 -7.00 -8.99
N ALA A 28 1.80 -7.90 -9.34
CA ALA A 28 1.27 -8.06 -10.69
C ALA A 28 0.57 -6.77 -11.17
N LYS A 29 -0.13 -6.10 -10.25
CA LYS A 29 -0.81 -4.83 -10.52
C LYS A 29 0.14 -3.68 -10.85
N HIS A 30 1.28 -3.62 -10.16
CA HIS A 30 2.22 -2.52 -10.27
C HIS A 30 3.48 -2.89 -11.07
N ARG A 31 3.37 -3.86 -11.99
CA ARG A 31 4.45 -4.12 -12.94
C ARG A 31 4.49 -3.00 -13.97
N GLU A 32 5.68 -2.48 -14.22
CA GLU A 32 5.92 -1.64 -15.39
C GLU A 32 5.77 -2.51 -16.66
N ASP A 33 5.02 -2.01 -17.64
CA ASP A 33 4.61 -2.67 -18.90
C ASP A 33 5.78 -3.11 -19.83
N THR A 34 7.03 -3.04 -19.38
CA THR A 34 8.23 -3.35 -20.17
C THR A 34 8.64 -4.82 -20.17
N GLN A 35 7.88 -5.70 -19.51
CA GLN A 35 8.16 -7.14 -19.45
C GLN A 35 6.97 -7.91 -20.01
N GLY A 36 7.19 -8.60 -21.13
CA GLY A 36 6.17 -9.33 -21.86
C GLY A 36 5.23 -10.15 -20.97
N LYS A 37 3.93 -10.08 -21.26
CA LYS A 37 2.85 -10.77 -20.54
C LYS A 37 2.82 -12.25 -20.94
N THR A 38 3.91 -13.00 -20.72
CA THR A 38 3.92 -14.44 -20.96
C THR A 38 3.44 -15.19 -19.71
N ILE A 39 2.34 -15.93 -19.87
CA ILE A 39 1.82 -16.90 -18.90
C ILE A 39 2.90 -17.96 -18.70
N GLY A 40 3.54 -17.99 -17.52
CA GLY A 40 4.43 -19.11 -17.14
C GLY A 40 5.81 -18.75 -16.61
N THR A 41 6.30 -17.52 -16.85
CA THR A 41 7.63 -17.15 -16.34
C THR A 41 7.63 -15.77 -15.67
N MET A 42 7.23 -15.74 -14.40
CA MET A 42 7.61 -14.63 -13.52
C MET A 42 9.10 -14.76 -13.16
N ASN A 43 10.00 -14.59 -14.14
CA ASN A 43 11.46 -14.54 -13.88
C ASN A 43 11.88 -13.24 -13.17
N ASN A 44 10.94 -12.32 -12.99
CA ASN A 44 11.19 -11.01 -12.43
C ASN A 44 10.79 -10.96 -10.96
N LYS A 45 11.60 -10.26 -10.16
CA LYS A 45 11.43 -10.12 -8.72
C LYS A 45 10.03 -9.61 -8.40
N VAL A 46 9.28 -10.40 -7.64
CA VAL A 46 7.97 -9.99 -7.10
C VAL A 46 8.22 -8.83 -6.15
N THR A 47 7.74 -7.64 -6.52
CA THR A 47 8.00 -6.40 -5.80
C THR A 47 6.67 -5.76 -5.37
N PRO A 48 6.06 -6.25 -4.29
CA PRO A 48 4.78 -5.75 -3.81
C PRO A 48 4.95 -4.41 -3.06
N ARG A 49 3.84 -3.70 -2.89
CA ARG A 49 3.72 -2.46 -2.09
C ARG A 49 3.24 -2.71 -0.65
N LEU A 50 3.39 -3.93 -0.16
CA LEU A 50 3.04 -4.42 1.18
C LEU A 50 4.08 -5.44 1.64
N PHE A 51 4.17 -5.69 2.95
CA PHE A 51 5.11 -6.64 3.54
C PHE A 51 4.45 -7.46 4.64
N PHE A 52 4.91 -8.68 4.89
CA PHE A 52 4.38 -9.52 5.97
C PHE A 52 5.11 -9.29 7.28
N VAL A 53 4.35 -9.23 8.37
CA VAL A 53 4.85 -9.33 9.74
C VAL A 53 4.41 -10.66 10.34
N LYS A 54 5.27 -11.24 11.18
CA LYS A 54 5.00 -12.49 11.88
C LYS A 54 5.24 -12.27 13.37
N ASN A 55 4.27 -12.65 14.20
CA ASN A 55 4.37 -12.58 15.66
C ASN A 55 3.60 -13.72 16.31
N LYS A 56 4.27 -14.54 17.15
CA LYS A 56 3.67 -15.57 18.01
C LYS A 56 2.54 -16.41 17.35
N GLY A 57 2.77 -16.90 16.14
CA GLY A 57 1.81 -17.74 15.41
C GLY A 57 0.92 -16.99 14.42
N ASN A 58 0.79 -15.67 14.57
CA ASN A 58 0.04 -14.83 13.63
C ASN A 58 0.96 -14.31 12.53
N VAL A 59 0.40 -14.23 11.32
CA VAL A 59 1.05 -13.68 10.13
C VAL A 59 0.06 -12.76 9.45
N MET A 60 0.46 -11.53 9.14
CA MET A 60 -0.42 -10.61 8.42
C MET A 60 0.36 -9.64 7.53
N PRO A 61 -0.22 -9.22 6.41
CA PRO A 61 0.35 -8.16 5.59
C PRO A 61 0.15 -6.79 6.26
N VAL A 62 1.15 -5.93 6.10
CA VAL A 62 1.17 -4.52 6.53
C VAL A 62 1.55 -3.67 5.32
N GLN A 63 0.86 -2.54 5.18
CA GLN A 63 1.04 -1.59 4.08
C GLN A 63 0.95 -0.17 4.63
N CYS A 64 1.17 0.81 3.75
CA CYS A 64 1.06 2.23 4.09
C CYS A 64 -0.32 2.53 4.70
N ARG A 65 -0.32 3.32 5.77
CA ARG A 65 -1.54 3.79 6.45
C ARG A 65 -2.09 5.10 5.88
N HIS A 66 -1.41 5.68 4.88
CA HIS A 66 -1.79 6.96 4.28
C HIS A 66 -2.15 8.01 5.32
N CYS A 67 -1.31 8.17 6.34
CA CYS A 67 -1.54 9.04 7.50
C CYS A 67 -2.03 10.44 7.08
N GLU A 68 -2.93 11.01 7.87
CA GLU A 68 -3.46 12.37 7.68
C GLU A 68 -2.34 13.41 7.83
N ASP A 69 -1.65 13.39 8.97
CA ASP A 69 -0.38 14.10 9.15
C ASP A 69 0.77 13.18 8.76
N ALA A 70 1.09 13.14 7.47
CA ALA A 70 2.07 12.22 6.90
C ALA A 70 3.51 12.74 7.08
N PRO A 71 4.33 12.15 7.98
CA PRO A 71 5.71 12.64 8.18
C PRO A 71 6.56 12.46 6.91
N CYS A 72 6.26 11.42 6.13
CA CYS A 72 6.92 11.16 4.86
C CYS A 72 6.68 12.28 3.82
N LEU A 73 5.49 12.88 3.81
CA LEU A 73 5.16 14.03 2.97
C LEU A 73 5.95 15.25 3.44
N ASN A 74 5.84 15.57 4.73
CA ASN A 74 6.45 16.75 5.35
C ASN A 74 7.99 16.74 5.24
N ALA A 75 8.61 15.56 5.23
CA ALA A 75 10.07 15.41 5.17
C ALA A 75 10.64 15.34 3.74
N CYS A 76 9.82 15.43 2.69
CA CYS A 76 10.30 15.30 1.32
C CYS A 76 10.91 16.62 0.82
N PRO A 77 12.24 16.71 0.57
CA PRO A 77 12.88 17.97 0.21
C PRO A 77 12.54 18.48 -1.20
N VAL A 78 11.97 17.62 -2.04
CA VAL A 78 11.63 17.91 -3.45
C VAL A 78 10.13 17.83 -3.72
N ASN A 79 9.30 17.74 -2.67
CA ASN A 79 7.84 17.65 -2.77
C ASN A 79 7.36 16.53 -3.72
N ALA A 80 8.08 15.41 -3.76
CA ALA A 80 7.71 14.24 -4.58
C ALA A 80 6.57 13.41 -3.96
N ILE A 81 6.14 13.73 -2.74
CA ILE A 81 5.06 13.05 -2.04
C ILE A 81 3.93 14.06 -1.86
N VAL A 82 2.71 13.70 -2.24
CA VAL A 82 1.55 14.59 -2.22
C VAL A 82 0.33 13.88 -1.64
N GLU A 83 -0.57 14.65 -1.05
CA GLU A 83 -1.90 14.18 -0.68
C GLU A 83 -2.84 14.33 -1.87
N LYS A 84 -3.52 13.26 -2.25
CA LYS A 84 -4.47 13.22 -3.36
C LYS A 84 -5.60 12.25 -3.04
N ASP A 85 -6.85 12.71 -3.17
CA ASP A 85 -8.06 11.89 -3.06
C ASP A 85 -8.12 10.98 -1.81
N GLY A 86 -7.78 11.56 -0.65
CA GLY A 86 -7.80 10.84 0.62
C GLY A 86 -6.66 9.81 0.74
N SER A 87 -5.52 10.10 0.13
CA SER A 87 -4.37 9.19 0.15
C SER A 87 -3.06 9.94 -0.06
N ILE A 88 -1.99 9.46 0.58
CA ILE A 88 -0.63 9.94 0.34
C ILE A 88 -0.03 9.19 -0.84
N ILE A 89 0.47 9.87 -1.87
CA ILE A 89 0.97 9.29 -3.12
C ILE A 89 2.40 9.77 -3.40
N ILE A 90 3.24 8.90 -3.95
CA ILE A 90 4.61 9.25 -4.36
C ILE A 90 4.64 9.43 -5.88
N ASN A 91 5.09 10.59 -6.33
CA ASN A 91 5.53 10.80 -7.70
C ASN A 91 6.96 10.25 -7.84
N GLU A 92 7.06 9.03 -8.36
CA GLU A 92 8.34 8.34 -8.53
C GLU A 92 9.28 9.08 -9.48
N SER A 93 8.77 9.86 -10.44
CA SER A 93 9.57 10.65 -11.40
C SER A 93 10.24 11.86 -10.76
N ALA A 94 9.59 12.51 -9.79
CA ALA A 94 10.14 13.63 -9.04
C ALA A 94 11.07 13.19 -7.88
N CYS A 95 10.97 11.92 -7.46
CA CYS A 95 11.74 11.40 -6.35
C CYS A 95 13.25 11.33 -6.66
N ILE A 96 14.07 11.97 -5.81
CA ILE A 96 15.55 11.94 -5.90
C ILE A 96 16.20 10.80 -5.11
N GLY A 97 15.43 9.95 -4.44
CA GLY A 97 15.96 8.79 -3.71
C GLY A 97 16.72 9.11 -2.42
N CYS A 98 16.46 10.26 -1.78
CA CYS A 98 17.15 10.70 -0.55
C CYS A 98 16.85 9.88 0.72
N GLN A 99 15.89 8.95 0.69
CA GLN A 99 15.53 8.03 1.78
C GLN A 99 14.92 8.65 3.05
N THR A 100 14.81 9.98 3.18
CA THR A 100 14.24 10.61 4.39
C THR A 100 12.85 10.07 4.74
N CYS A 101 11.98 9.90 3.73
CA CYS A 101 10.63 9.34 3.89
C CYS A 101 10.60 7.91 4.45
N THR A 102 11.67 7.12 4.28
CA THR A 102 11.79 5.77 4.85
C THR A 102 12.06 5.83 6.34
N ILE A 103 12.93 6.74 6.76
CA ILE A 103 13.34 6.92 8.17
C ILE A 103 12.18 7.44 9.02
N VAL A 104 11.43 8.40 8.50
CA VAL A 104 10.34 9.05 9.26
C VAL A 104 9.03 8.27 9.23
N CYS A 105 8.94 7.16 8.49
CA CYS A 105 7.70 6.39 8.40
C CYS A 105 7.50 5.54 9.66
N PRO A 106 6.52 5.82 10.53
CA PRO A 106 6.33 5.06 11.76
C PRO A 106 5.90 3.61 11.52
N VAL A 107 5.34 3.33 10.34
CA VAL A 107 4.89 2.00 9.93
C VAL A 107 6.02 1.21 9.27
N GLY A 108 7.09 1.86 8.81
CA GLY A 108 8.12 1.24 7.98
C GLY A 108 7.62 0.83 6.57
N ALA A 109 6.55 1.45 6.09
CA ALA A 109 5.87 1.05 4.85
C ALA A 109 6.46 1.63 3.55
N VAL A 110 7.54 2.42 3.65
CA VAL A 110 8.21 3.01 2.49
C VAL A 110 9.47 2.21 2.19
N SER A 111 9.57 1.70 0.98
CA SER A 111 10.76 1.04 0.45
C SER A 111 11.48 1.94 -0.54
N LEU A 112 12.75 1.68 -0.79
CA LEU A 112 13.51 2.32 -1.86
C LEU A 112 13.86 1.28 -2.92
N LEU A 113 13.48 1.53 -4.16
CA LEU A 113 13.70 0.60 -5.26
C LEU A 113 14.50 1.24 -6.39
N PRO A 114 15.32 0.47 -7.11
CA PRO A 114 15.94 0.95 -8.33
C PRO A 114 14.87 1.20 -9.40
N ARG A 115 15.08 2.28 -10.15
CA ARG A 115 14.36 2.67 -11.36
C ARG A 115 15.38 2.86 -12.46
N THR A 116 15.12 2.18 -13.57
CA THR A 116 15.98 2.19 -14.74
C THR A 116 15.26 2.93 -15.84
N GLN A 117 15.83 4.05 -16.28
CA GLN A 117 15.37 4.76 -17.49
C GLN A 117 16.37 4.53 -18.60
N GLY A 118 15.95 3.77 -19.61
CA GLY A 118 16.66 3.63 -20.87
C GLY A 118 16.21 4.72 -21.84
N LYS A 119 17.15 5.41 -22.47
CA LYS A 119 16.88 6.32 -23.59
C LYS A 119 17.69 5.87 -24.79
N VAL A 120 17.01 5.66 -25.92
CA VAL A 120 17.69 5.43 -27.20
C VAL A 120 18.36 6.73 -27.60
N VAL A 121 19.67 6.66 -27.82
CA VAL A 121 20.50 7.79 -28.27
C VAL A 121 21.23 7.37 -29.54
N THR A 122 21.66 8.33 -30.35
CA THR A 122 22.45 8.02 -31.55
C THR A 122 23.73 7.27 -31.12
N GLY A 123 23.87 6.01 -31.53
CA GLY A 123 25.00 5.16 -31.17
C GLY A 123 24.79 4.18 -30.01
N GLY A 124 23.58 4.07 -29.43
CA GLY A 124 23.29 3.01 -28.45
C GLY A 124 22.10 3.28 -27.53
N ILE A 125 22.06 2.56 -26.40
CA ILE A 125 21.08 2.76 -25.34
C ILE A 125 21.79 3.36 -24.13
N GLN A 126 21.39 4.56 -23.74
CA GLN A 126 21.85 5.17 -22.49
C GLN A 126 20.94 4.73 -21.36
N VAL A 127 21.51 4.10 -20.34
CA VAL A 127 20.76 3.61 -19.17
C VAL A 127 21.11 4.45 -17.95
N LYS A 128 20.12 5.10 -17.35
CA LYS A 128 20.24 5.79 -16.08
C LYS A 128 19.53 4.99 -15.00
N VAL A 129 20.27 4.59 -13.97
CA VAL A 129 19.72 3.95 -12.77
C VAL A 129 19.64 4.98 -11.65
N ARG A 130 18.48 5.10 -11.01
CA ARG A 130 18.28 5.91 -9.80
C ARG A 130 17.43 5.13 -8.81
N ALA A 131 17.45 5.52 -7.54
CA ALA A 131 16.51 4.97 -6.57
C ALA A 131 15.27 5.87 -6.44
N ALA A 132 14.09 5.26 -6.28
CA ALA A 132 12.85 5.96 -6.01
C ALA A 132 12.14 5.34 -4.80
N ALA A 133 11.49 6.18 -4.00
CA ALA A 133 10.64 5.71 -2.92
C ALA A 133 9.39 5.00 -3.48
N TYR A 134 8.98 3.93 -2.82
CA TYR A 134 7.95 3.01 -3.27
C TYR A 134 7.11 2.54 -2.07
N LYS A 135 5.80 2.68 -2.16
CA LYS A 135 4.86 2.28 -1.11
C LYS A 135 3.46 2.08 -1.69
N CYS A 136 2.53 1.56 -0.90
CA CYS A 136 1.13 1.46 -1.28
C CYS A 136 0.55 2.82 -1.70
N ASP A 137 -0.23 2.79 -2.78
CA ASP A 137 -0.97 3.89 -3.38
C ASP A 137 -2.49 3.60 -3.44
N LEU A 138 -2.93 2.55 -2.73
CA LEU A 138 -4.30 2.02 -2.74
C LEU A 138 -4.82 1.61 -4.13
N CYS A 139 -3.93 1.35 -5.11
CA CYS A 139 -4.33 1.06 -6.49
C CYS A 139 -5.23 2.16 -7.10
N LYS A 140 -5.08 3.42 -6.67
CA LYS A 140 -6.01 4.53 -7.00
C LYS A 140 -6.13 4.82 -8.50
N GLU A 141 -5.10 4.55 -9.28
CA GLU A 141 -5.09 4.86 -10.73
C GLU A 141 -6.10 4.02 -11.53
N GLU A 142 -6.43 2.81 -11.08
CA GLU A 142 -7.38 1.95 -11.81
C GLU A 142 -8.84 2.09 -11.36
N GLY A 143 -9.06 2.71 -10.20
CA GLY A 143 -10.37 2.74 -9.57
C GLY A 143 -10.80 1.37 -8.98
N GLY A 144 -11.74 1.41 -8.05
CA GLY A 144 -12.27 0.22 -7.39
C GLY A 144 -11.46 -0.24 -6.16
N GLU A 145 -11.69 -1.49 -5.77
CA GLU A 145 -11.09 -2.09 -4.58
C GLU A 145 -9.61 -2.46 -4.82
N PRO A 146 -8.71 -2.21 -3.85
CA PRO A 146 -7.29 -2.56 -4.00
C PRO A 146 -7.08 -4.04 -4.31
N ALA A 147 -6.15 -4.36 -5.23
CA ALA A 147 -5.90 -5.73 -5.68
C ALA A 147 -5.60 -6.72 -4.54
N CYS A 148 -4.92 -6.25 -3.48
CA CYS A 148 -4.62 -7.09 -2.32
C CYS A 148 -5.86 -7.47 -1.50
N VAL A 149 -6.88 -6.60 -1.45
CA VAL A 149 -8.15 -6.85 -0.78
C VAL A 149 -8.95 -7.84 -1.61
N LYS A 150 -9.13 -7.54 -2.90
CA LYS A 150 -9.89 -8.36 -3.85
C LYS A 150 -9.40 -9.82 -3.93
N GLU A 151 -8.08 -10.03 -3.90
CA GLU A 151 -7.48 -11.36 -4.07
C GLU A 151 -7.34 -12.14 -2.75
N CYS A 152 -7.81 -11.61 -1.61
CA CYS A 152 -7.66 -12.30 -0.33
C CYS A 152 -8.71 -13.42 -0.18
N PRO A 153 -8.34 -14.71 -0.25
CA PRO A 153 -9.31 -15.82 -0.22
C PRO A 153 -9.98 -16.01 1.16
N LYS A 154 -9.46 -15.36 2.21
CA LYS A 154 -9.99 -15.40 3.57
C LYS A 154 -10.60 -14.07 4.00
N GLU A 155 -10.69 -13.10 3.09
CA GLU A 155 -11.22 -11.76 3.37
C GLU A 155 -10.56 -11.15 4.63
N ALA A 156 -9.27 -11.44 4.79
CA ALA A 156 -8.48 -10.96 5.91
C ALA A 156 -8.06 -9.50 5.71
N LEU A 157 -8.14 -8.98 4.48
CA LEU A 157 -7.83 -7.61 4.13
C LEU A 157 -9.13 -6.86 3.85
N ARG A 158 -9.22 -5.60 4.28
CA ARG A 158 -10.31 -4.70 3.90
C ARG A 158 -9.83 -3.27 3.74
N LEU A 159 -10.46 -2.54 2.82
CA LEU A 159 -10.32 -1.09 2.72
C LEU A 159 -11.12 -0.43 3.86
N VAL A 160 -10.54 0.57 4.49
CA VAL A 160 -11.12 1.32 5.60
C VAL A 160 -11.40 2.75 5.12
N ASP A 161 -12.68 3.16 5.15
CA ASP A 161 -13.05 4.57 5.30
C ASP A 161 -13.20 4.86 6.79
N PRO A 162 -12.40 5.78 7.38
CA PRO A 162 -12.43 6.05 8.82
C PRO A 162 -13.81 6.47 9.37
N ARG A 163 -14.67 7.10 8.56
CA ARG A 163 -16.01 7.52 9.01
C ARG A 163 -16.95 6.34 9.13
N GLU A 164 -16.94 5.47 8.12
CA GLU A 164 -17.73 4.23 8.14
C GLU A 164 -17.25 3.32 9.26
N ASP A 165 -15.94 3.15 9.40
CA ASP A 165 -15.35 2.31 10.45
C ASP A 165 -15.68 2.83 11.87
N LYS A 166 -15.64 4.15 12.09
CA LYS A 166 -16.06 4.74 13.36
C LYS A 166 -17.53 4.46 13.64
N LYS A 167 -18.40 4.66 12.64
CA LYS A 167 -19.85 4.42 12.77
C LYS A 167 -20.12 2.95 13.12
N ASP A 168 -19.50 2.03 12.40
CA ASP A 168 -19.68 0.59 12.61
C ASP A 168 -19.22 0.15 14.00
N ARG A 169 -18.09 0.68 14.48
CA ARG A 169 -17.63 0.44 15.85
C ARG A 169 -18.58 1.00 16.90
N SER A 170 -19.08 2.22 16.70
CA SER A 170 -20.06 2.82 17.61
C SER A 170 -21.36 2.02 17.69
N VAL A 171 -21.87 1.55 16.55
CA VAL A 171 -23.07 0.70 16.49
C VAL A 171 -22.81 -0.64 17.18
N LYS A 172 -21.68 -1.30 16.87
CA LYS A 172 -21.31 -2.58 17.49
C LYS A 172 -21.20 -2.47 19.01
N ALA A 173 -20.52 -1.44 19.50
CA ALA A 173 -20.39 -1.20 20.94
C ALA A 173 -21.75 -0.97 21.61
N ALA A 174 -22.64 -0.18 20.99
CA ALA A 174 -23.99 0.04 21.51
C ALA A 174 -24.81 -1.27 21.57
N MET A 175 -24.74 -2.11 20.54
CA MET A 175 -25.41 -3.41 20.49
C MET A 175 -24.89 -4.38 21.56
N GLU A 176 -23.57 -4.40 21.80
CA GLU A 176 -22.97 -5.22 22.85
C GLU A 176 -23.44 -4.79 24.24
N LEU A 177 -23.53 -3.48 24.52
CA LEU A 177 -24.06 -2.96 25.78
C LEU A 177 -25.54 -3.31 25.99
N LEU A 178 -26.36 -3.28 24.93
CA LEU A 178 -27.75 -3.71 25.01
C LEU A 178 -27.89 -5.19 25.35
N ASN A 179 -27.04 -6.05 24.77
CA ASN A 179 -27.05 -7.49 25.04
C ASN A 179 -26.58 -7.84 26.46
N ILE A 180 -25.67 -7.07 27.05
CA ILE A 180 -25.27 -7.23 28.46
C ILE A 180 -26.46 -6.94 29.37
N ASN A 181 -27.19 -5.86 29.12
CA ASN A 181 -28.35 -5.47 29.92
C ASN A 181 -29.57 -6.40 29.72
N ALA A 182 -29.66 -7.12 28.60
CA ALA A 182 -30.73 -8.08 28.33
C ALA A 182 -30.51 -9.46 28.99
N ASN A 183 -29.31 -9.74 29.51
CA ASN A 183 -28.94 -10.99 30.20
C ASN A 183 -28.80 -10.82 31.73
N LEU A 184 -29.27 -9.68 32.26
CA LEU A 184 -29.46 -9.41 33.69
C LEU A 184 -30.96 -9.50 34.01
#